data_AF-A0A946FKB6-F1
#
_entry.id   AF-A0A946FKB6-F1
#
_cell.length_a   1.000
_cell.length_b   1.000
_cell.length_c   1.000
_cell.angle_alpha   90.00
_cell.angle_beta   90.00
_cell.angle_gamma   90.00
#
_symmetry.space_group_name_H-M   'P 1'
#
loop_
_entity.id
_entity.type
_entity.pdbx_description
1 polymer ?
#
loop_
_entity_poly.entity_id
_entity_poly.type
_entity_poly.pdbx_seq_one_letter_code
_entity_poly.pdbx_strand_id
1 'polypeptide(L)' 'MQIACPNCNARYLVPDAKIGQDGRRVRCARCETTWKTEGIPPAPAPAPDVNDAPDESVAAEAASEAPTP' A
#
# COMPACT_ATOMS: atom_id res chain seq x y z
N MET A 1 -7.55 11.88 -0.44
CA MET A 1 -6.54 12.96 -0.59
C MET A 1 -7.17 14.35 -0.49
N GLN A 2 -6.35 15.41 -0.33
CA GLN A 2 -6.79 16.81 -0.38
C GLN A 2 -6.02 17.59 -1.43
N ILE A 3 -6.72 18.35 -2.28
CA ILE A 3 -6.13 19.18 -3.33
C ILE A 3 -6.32 20.67 -3.02
N ALA A 4 -5.41 21.50 -3.53
CA ALA A 4 -5.49 22.95 -3.43
C ALA A 4 -5.63 23.57 -4.83
N CYS A 5 -6.50 24.57 -4.95
CA CYS A 5 -6.62 25.34 -6.18
C CYS A 5 -5.38 26.24 -6.35
N PRO A 6 -4.66 26.18 -7.49
CA PRO A 6 -3.46 26.99 -7.71
C PRO A 6 -3.76 28.48 -7.89
N ASN A 7 -5.01 28.85 -8.18
CA ASN A 7 -5.41 30.24 -8.42
C ASN A 7 -5.88 30.95 -7.15
N CYS A 8 -6.71 30.30 -6.33
CA CYS A 8 -7.34 30.92 -5.15
C CYS A 8 -7.02 30.23 -3.82
N ASN A 9 -6.14 29.21 -3.80
CA ASN A 9 -5.75 28.45 -2.61
C ASN A 9 -6.90 27.74 -1.85
N ALA A 10 -8.09 27.62 -2.45
CA ALA A 10 -9.18 26.83 -1.88
C ALA A 10 -8.78 25.35 -1.76
N ARG A 11 -9.07 24.72 -0.62
CA ARG A 11 -8.80 23.30 -0.35
C ARG A 11 -10.05 22.46 -0.52
N TYR A 12 -9.91 21.32 -1.18
CA TYR A 12 -11.01 20.38 -1.43
C TYR A 12 -10.60 18.96 -1.04
N LEU A 13 -11.47 18.25 -0.31
CA LEU A 13 -11.33 16.82 -0.09
C LEU A 13 -11.86 16.07 -1.32
N VAL A 14 -11.03 15.22 -1.90
CA VAL A 14 -11.40 14.38 -3.03
C VAL A 14 -11.08 12.92 -2.72
N PRO A 15 -12.01 11.99 -2.94
CA PRO A 15 -11.74 10.57 -2.80
C PRO A 15 -10.68 10.12 -3.82
N ASP A 16 -9.71 9.34 -3.37
CA ASP A 16 -8.59 8.88 -4.19
C ASP A 16 -9.06 8.05 -5.39
N ALA A 17 -10.15 7.27 -5.20
CA ALA A 17 -10.83 6.52 -6.26
C ALA A 17 -11.36 7.40 -7.41
N LYS A 18 -11.62 8.69 -7.17
CA LYS A 18 -12.04 9.63 -8.22
C LYS A 18 -10.85 10.16 -9.01
N ILE A 19 -9.67 10.32 -8.40
CA ILE A 19 -8.48 10.84 -9.09
C ILE A 19 -7.78 9.74 -9.88
N GLY A 20 -7.51 8.60 -9.24
CA GLY A 20 -6.79 7.48 -9.86
C GLY A 20 -5.28 7.73 -10.03
N GLN A 21 -4.60 6.79 -10.68
CA GLN A 21 -3.14 6.79 -10.84
C GLN A 21 -2.63 7.76 -11.91
N ASP A 22 -3.44 8.04 -12.95
CA ASP A 22 -3.10 8.99 -14.02
C ASP A 22 -3.34 10.47 -13.66
N GLY A 23 -3.94 10.70 -12.49
CA GLY A 23 -4.46 12.01 -12.10
C GLY A 23 -5.75 12.37 -12.83
N ARG A 24 -6.34 13.51 -12.47
CA ARG A 24 -7.62 13.95 -13.06
C ARG A 24 -7.67 15.44 -13.27
N ARG A 25 -8.46 15.88 -14.26
CA ARG A 25 -8.87 17.28 -14.42
C ARG A 25 -9.96 17.62 -13.41
N VAL A 26 -9.71 18.62 -12.58
CA VAL A 26 -10.62 19.11 -11.54
C VAL A 26 -10.94 20.57 -11.78
N ARG A 27 -12.15 20.99 -11.41
CA ARG A 27 -12.63 22.38 -11.55
C ARG A 27 -12.85 23.00 -10.18
N CYS A 28 -12.34 24.21 -9.97
CA CYS A 28 -12.57 24.97 -8.75
C CYS A 28 -14.03 25.44 -8.70
N ALA A 29 -14.73 25.23 -7.57
CA ALA A 29 -16.08 25.77 -7.39
C ALA A 29 -16.10 27.26 -7.07
N ARG A 30 -14.97 27.83 -6.62
CA ARG A 30 -14.86 29.24 -6.20
C ARG A 30 -14.40 30.19 -7.32
N CYS A 31 -13.44 29.78 -8.14
CA CYS A 31 -12.86 30.61 -9.20
C CYS A 31 -12.97 29.98 -10.60
N GLU A 32 -13.63 28.82 -10.71
CA GLU A 32 -13.92 28.11 -11.97
C GLU A 32 -12.69 27.64 -12.79
N THR A 33 -11.48 27.91 -12.28
CA THR A 33 -10.23 27.42 -12.86
C THR A 33 -10.23 25.89 -12.88
N THR A 34 -9.86 25.34 -14.04
CA THR A 34 -9.68 23.89 -14.21
C THR A 34 -8.20 23.59 -14.32
N TRP A 35 -7.72 22.59 -13.58
CA TRP A 35 -6.31 22.16 -13.63
C TRP A 35 -6.21 20.64 -13.56
N LYS A 36 -5.05 20.10 -13.94
CA LYS A 36 -4.74 18.68 -13.81
C LYS A 36 -4.09 18.44 -12.45
N THR A 37 -4.64 17.53 -11.65
CA THR A 37 -3.99 17.05 -10.43
C THR A 37 -3.05 15.92 -10.76
N GLU A 38 -2.00 15.77 -9.95
CA GLU A 38 -1.17 14.58 -9.98
C GLU A 38 -1.98 13.36 -9.54
N GLY A 39 -1.60 12.18 -10.06
CA GLY A 39 -2.23 10.92 -9.68
C GLY A 39 -1.74 10.42 -8.33
N ILE A 40 -2.52 9.54 -7.71
CA ILE A 40 -2.09 8.86 -6.50
C ILE A 40 -1.20 7.69 -6.93
N PRO A 41 0.09 7.64 -6.54
CA PRO A 41 0.92 6.48 -6.85
C PRO A 41 0.32 5.23 -6.19
N PRO A 42 0.46 4.05 -6.82
CA PRO A 42 0.07 2.80 -6.18
C PRO A 42 0.74 2.71 -4.80
N ALA A 43 -0.02 2.24 -3.81
CA ALA A 43 0.57 1.88 -2.53
C ALA A 43 1.72 0.89 -2.81
N PRO A 44 2.90 1.08 -2.18
CA PRO A 44 4.01 0.16 -2.37
C PRO A 44 3.54 -1.25 -2.00
N ALA A 45 3.79 -2.22 -2.88
CA ALA A 45 3.49 -3.61 -2.61
C ALA A 45 4.24 -4.04 -1.35
N PRO A 46 3.63 -4.86 -0.46
CA PRO A 46 4.35 -5.40 0.68
C PRO A 46 5.58 -6.15 0.16
N ALA A 47 6.76 -5.82 0.72
CA ALA A 47 7.98 -6.54 0.41
C ALA A 47 7.80 -8.03 0.77
N PRO A 48 8.36 -8.97 -0.01
CA PRO A 48 8.31 -10.38 0.35
C PRO A 48 9.01 -10.56 1.70
N ASP A 49 8.27 -11.11 2.66
CA ASP A 49 8.77 -11.46 3.98
C ASP A 49 9.79 -12.60 3.81
N VAL A 50 11.07 -12.30 4.00
CA VAL A 50 12.19 -13.24 3.85
C VAL A 50 12.42 -14.09 5.11
N ASN A 51 11.45 -14.18 6.01
CA ASN A 51 11.55 -14.99 7.23
C ASN A 51 10.88 -16.36 7.05
N ASP A 52 11.29 -17.10 6.02
CA ASP A 52 11.11 -18.55 5.93
C ASP A 52 12.51 -19.19 6.02
N ALA A 53 13.03 -19.27 7.25
CA ALA A 53 14.14 -20.16 7.56
C ALA A 53 13.50 -21.49 7.99
N PRO A 54 13.63 -22.57 7.21
CA PRO A 54 13.20 -23.89 7.68
C PRO A 54 14.08 -24.28 8.87
N ASP A 55 13.46 -24.38 10.04
CA ASP A 55 14.01 -25.04 11.23
C ASP A 55 14.09 -26.55 10.94
N GLU A 56 15.13 -26.96 10.20
CA GLU A 56 15.54 -28.36 10.10
C GLU A 56 16.37 -28.69 11.34
N SER A 57 15.70 -28.82 12.48
CA SER A 57 16.27 -29.32 13.73
C SER A 57 15.31 -30.27 14.43
N VAL A 58 14.93 -31.34 13.71
CA VAL A 58 14.46 -32.58 14.34
C VAL A 58 15.29 -33.73 13.77
N ALA A 59 16.54 -33.78 14.21
CA ALA A 59 17.38 -34.97 14.14
C ALA A 59 17.63 -35.45 15.58
N ALA A 60 17.40 -36.75 15.76
CA ALA A 60 17.69 -37.56 16.94
C ALA A 60 16.71 -37.45 18.12
N GLU A 61 15.78 -38.41 18.20
CA GLU A 61 15.47 -39.16 19.43
C GLU A 61 14.50 -40.32 19.09
N ALA A 62 15.01 -41.33 18.39
CA ALA A 62 14.30 -42.60 18.16
C ALA A 62 15.30 -43.75 17.99
N ALA A 63 15.97 -44.15 19.08
CA ALA A 63 16.59 -45.47 19.25
C ALA A 63 17.21 -45.60 20.64
N SER A 64 16.39 -45.65 21.69
CA SER A 64 16.83 -46.21 22.97
C SER A 64 15.63 -46.72 23.77
N GLU A 65 14.98 -47.77 23.29
CA GLU A 65 14.27 -48.68 24.19
C GLU A 65 14.27 -50.11 23.62
N ALA A 66 15.09 -50.94 24.26
CA ALA A 66 15.06 -52.39 24.27
C ALA A 66 15.22 -52.79 25.76
N PRO A 67 14.96 -54.04 26.20
CA PRO A 67 14.07 -55.09 25.73
C PRO A 67 13.19 -55.67 26.88
N THR A 68 12.09 -56.41 26.60
CA THR A 68 11.46 -57.34 27.58
C THR A 68 10.36 -58.21 26.93
N PRO A 69 10.02 -59.41 27.46
CA PRO A 69 10.82 -60.55 27.95
C PRO A 69 11.04 -61.65 26.88
#